data_AF-A0A2S1SW06-F1
#
_entry.id   AF-A0A2S1SW06-F1
#
_cell.length_a   1.000
_cell.length_b   1.000
_cell.length_c   1.000
_cell.angle_alpha   90.00
_cell.angle_beta   90.00
_cell.angle_gamma   90.00
#
_symmetry.space_group_name_H-M   'P 1'
#
loop_
_entity.id
_entity.type
_entity.pdbx_description
1 polymer ?
#
loop_
_entity_poly.entity_id
_entity_poly.type
_entity_poly.pdbx_seq_one_letter_code
_entity_poly.pdbx_strand_id
1 'polypeptide(L)'
;MPPSHGPGRVLRSPVGLSYAVIALFGVVIVADLLIVAASVNMRSFLSGAASGTAGFDEDAANRADYAMAGTGVLYVAVLLAVGTLFIIWFHRARQNAEVFAPDTQRRTPGWAIGAWFIPIANLWIPRGIAADVLRASNPDPYDGKPVGRGLLNAWWGAWVWAVVFDRYASRVYERAQGADAVHDATALLIAGAGFDVLAAVLAVLFVRRLTSLQHAKALALRAVPSV
;
A
#
# COMPACT_ATOMS: atom_id res chain seq x y z
N MET A 1 -40.17 9.68 24.67
CA MET A 1 -39.76 9.58 23.25
C MET A 1 -38.99 8.29 23.07
N PRO A 2 -39.40 7.38 22.17
CA PRO A 2 -38.54 6.28 21.77
C PRO A 2 -37.30 6.81 21.03
N PRO A 3 -36.12 6.20 21.19
CA PRO A 3 -34.91 6.64 20.52
C PRO A 3 -35.06 6.50 19.00
N SER A 4 -34.90 7.62 18.28
CA SER A 4 -34.87 7.66 16.83
C SER A 4 -33.75 6.75 16.30
N HIS A 5 -34.11 5.65 15.66
CA HIS A 5 -33.16 4.81 14.95
C HIS A 5 -32.68 5.60 13.74
N GLY A 6 -31.43 6.08 13.77
CA GLY A 6 -30.78 6.64 12.59
C GLY A 6 -30.87 5.65 11.42
N PRO A 7 -30.87 6.13 10.15
CA PRO A 7 -31.08 5.28 8.99
C PRO A 7 -30.19 4.03 9.08
N GLY A 8 -30.82 2.85 9.02
CA GLY A 8 -30.19 1.57 9.29
C GLY A 8 -28.88 1.44 8.52
N ARG A 9 -27.76 1.30 9.24
CA ARG A 9 -26.43 1.22 8.63
C ARG A 9 -26.31 -0.11 7.90
N VAL A 10 -26.34 -0.04 6.56
CA VAL A 10 -26.29 -1.22 5.68
C VAL A 10 -24.85 -1.70 5.50
N LEU A 11 -24.60 -3.00 5.68
CA LEU A 11 -23.33 -3.64 5.35
C LEU A 11 -23.01 -3.48 3.86
N ARG A 12 -21.80 -3.02 3.53
CA ARG A 12 -21.34 -2.88 2.15
C ARG A 12 -20.34 -3.98 1.82
N SER A 13 -20.55 -4.70 0.71
CA SER A 13 -19.63 -5.76 0.29
C SER A 13 -18.23 -5.17 0.00
N PRO A 14 -17.18 -5.61 0.72
CA PRO A 14 -15.81 -5.18 0.46
C PRO A 14 -15.11 -6.03 -0.63
N VAL A 15 -15.74 -7.11 -1.09
CA VAL A 15 -15.09 -8.18 -1.87
C VAL A 15 -14.62 -7.71 -3.26
N GLY A 16 -15.51 -7.11 -4.07
CA GLY A 16 -15.15 -6.66 -5.42
C GLY A 16 -14.01 -5.64 -5.43
N LEU A 17 -14.02 -4.73 -4.45
CA LEU A 17 -12.98 -3.72 -4.32
C LEU A 17 -11.66 -4.31 -3.81
N SER A 18 -11.71 -5.36 -2.98
CA SER A 18 -10.50 -6.07 -2.56
C SER A 18 -9.77 -6.71 -3.76
N TYR A 19 -10.50 -7.27 -4.73
CA TYR A 19 -9.88 -7.82 -5.95
C TYR A 19 -9.22 -6.73 -6.79
N ALA A 20 -9.87 -5.58 -6.95
CA ALA A 20 -9.29 -4.45 -7.67
C ALA A 20 -8.01 -3.92 -6.99
N VAL A 21 -8.02 -3.79 -5.67
CA VAL A 21 -6.83 -3.40 -4.88
C VAL A 21 -5.69 -4.43 -5.04
N ILE A 22 -6.01 -5.73 -4.97
CA ILE A 22 -5.00 -6.80 -5.15
C ILE A 22 -4.42 -6.79 -6.56
N ALA A 23 -5.25 -6.63 -7.59
CA ALA A 23 -4.80 -6.55 -8.97
C ALA A 23 -3.84 -5.36 -9.17
N LEU A 24 -4.18 -4.19 -8.62
CA LEU A 24 -3.32 -3.01 -8.69
C LEU A 24 -2.01 -3.17 -7.93
N PHE A 25 -2.00 -3.80 -6.75
CA PHE A 25 -0.74 -4.16 -6.09
C PHE A 25 0.09 -5.14 -6.93
N GLY A 26 -0.55 -6.04 -7.67
CA GLY A 26 0.14 -6.89 -8.64
C GLY A 26 0.82 -6.09 -9.76
N VAL A 27 0.15 -5.06 -10.28
CA VAL A 27 0.72 -4.13 -11.29
C VAL A 27 1.92 -3.38 -10.70
N VAL A 28 1.83 -2.90 -9.45
CA VAL A 28 2.95 -2.25 -8.75
C VAL A 28 4.14 -3.19 -8.66
N ILE A 29 3.94 -4.42 -8.18
CA ILE A 29 5.01 -5.42 -8.07
C ILE A 29 5.68 -5.67 -9.43
N VAL A 30 4.90 -5.79 -10.51
CA VAL A 30 5.46 -5.97 -11.85
C VAL A 30 6.27 -4.75 -12.28
N ALA A 31 5.78 -3.53 -12.02
CA ALA A 31 6.50 -2.30 -12.34
C ALA A 31 7.83 -2.23 -11.57
N ASP A 32 7.83 -2.55 -10.28
CA ASP A 32 9.05 -2.55 -9.44
C ASP A 32 10.09 -3.55 -9.97
N LEU A 33 9.65 -4.74 -10.37
CA LEU A 33 10.53 -5.76 -10.96
C LEU A 33 11.13 -5.30 -12.31
N LEU A 34 10.35 -4.60 -13.13
CA LEU A 34 10.84 -4.03 -14.39
C LEU A 34 11.87 -2.92 -14.15
N ILE A 35 11.65 -2.07 -13.13
CA ILE A 35 12.61 -1.03 -12.71
C ILE A 35 13.93 -1.67 -12.26
N VAL A 36 13.86 -2.74 -11.46
CA VAL A 36 15.06 -3.51 -11.05
C VAL A 36 15.79 -4.06 -12.26
N ALA A 37 15.09 -4.69 -13.20
CA ALA A 37 15.70 -5.24 -14.41
C ALA A 37 16.38 -4.17 -15.27
N ALA A 38 15.72 -3.03 -15.48
CA ALA A 38 16.28 -1.89 -16.20
C ALA A 38 17.54 -1.33 -15.51
N SER A 39 17.51 -1.22 -14.18
CA SER A 39 18.62 -0.71 -13.38
C SER A 39 19.85 -1.63 -13.47
N VAL A 40 19.64 -2.95 -13.47
CA VAL A 40 20.71 -3.94 -13.68
C VAL A 40 21.32 -3.81 -15.08
N ASN A 41 20.50 -3.65 -16.11
CA ASN A 41 20.97 -3.49 -17.49
C ASN A 41 21.79 -2.20 -17.69
N MET A 42 21.33 -1.09 -17.10
CA MET A 42 22.07 0.18 -17.10
C MET A 42 23.46 0.02 -16.47
N ARG A 43 23.56 -0.72 -15.36
CA ARG A 43 24.85 -1.00 -14.70
C ARG A 43 25.81 -1.78 -15.61
N SER A 44 25.31 -2.78 -16.35
CA SER A 44 26.14 -3.52 -17.31
C SER A 44 26.61 -2.63 -18.46
N PHE A 45 25.73 -1.77 -18.99
CA PHE A 45 26.07 -0.85 -20.07
C PHE A 45 27.17 0.15 -19.66
N LEU A 46 27.00 0.81 -18.51
CA LEU A 46 27.98 1.77 -18.00
C LEU A 46 29.34 1.11 -17.71
N SER A 47 29.35 -0.12 -17.22
CA SER A 47 30.61 -0.88 -17.03
C SER A 47 31.31 -1.17 -18.36
N GLY A 48 30.56 -1.43 -19.43
CA GLY A 48 31.08 -1.60 -20.79
C GLY A 48 31.58 -0.30 -21.40
N ALA A 49 30.84 0.80 -21.26
CA ALA A 49 31.25 2.12 -21.73
C ALA A 49 32.54 2.61 -21.06
N ALA A 50 32.68 2.40 -19.73
CA ALA A 50 33.90 2.71 -18.99
C ALA A 50 35.12 1.89 -19.46
N SER A 51 34.90 0.69 -19.99
CA SER A 51 35.96 -0.15 -20.60
C SER A 51 36.36 0.30 -22.02
N GLY A 52 35.76 1.37 -22.56
CA GLY A 52 36.08 1.93 -23.88
C GLY A 52 35.50 1.16 -25.06
N THR A 53 34.53 0.27 -24.83
CA THR A 53 33.98 -0.64 -25.87
C THR A 53 32.70 -0.13 -26.54
N ALA A 54 32.12 0.97 -26.08
CA ALA A 54 30.86 1.52 -26.60
C ALA A 54 30.97 3.00 -26.98
N GLY A 55 30.54 3.35 -28.20
CA GLY A 55 30.40 4.74 -28.65
C GLY A 55 29.18 5.42 -28.03
N PHE A 56 29.26 6.74 -27.82
CA PHE A 56 28.14 7.54 -27.31
C PHE A 56 27.15 7.84 -28.44
N ASP A 57 25.91 7.34 -28.32
CA ASP A 57 24.81 7.58 -29.25
C ASP A 57 23.78 8.52 -28.57
N GLU A 58 23.73 9.76 -29.04
CA GLU A 58 22.86 10.81 -28.51
C GLU A 58 21.36 10.51 -28.73
N ASP A 59 20.99 9.87 -29.84
CA ASP A 59 19.60 9.47 -30.11
C ASP A 59 19.17 8.31 -29.20
N ALA A 60 20.09 7.40 -28.87
CA ALA A 60 19.85 6.38 -27.85
C ALA A 60 19.67 7.01 -26.45
N ALA A 61 20.50 8.00 -26.09
CA ALA A 61 20.39 8.71 -24.82
C ALA A 61 19.04 9.44 -24.69
N ASN A 62 18.64 10.22 -25.70
CA ASN A 62 17.37 10.95 -25.70
C ASN A 62 16.15 10.01 -25.59
N ARG A 63 16.17 8.86 -26.28
CA ARG A 63 15.10 7.85 -26.15
C ARG A 63 15.03 7.27 -24.75
N ALA A 64 16.17 7.04 -24.10
CA ALA A 64 16.21 6.55 -22.72
C ALA A 64 15.63 7.58 -21.74
N ASP A 65 15.95 8.86 -21.91
CA ASP A 65 15.41 9.95 -21.07
C ASP A 65 13.88 10.07 -21.19
N TYR A 66 13.34 10.05 -22.43
CA TYR A 66 11.89 10.06 -22.64
C TYR A 66 11.20 8.82 -22.06
N ALA A 67 11.82 7.63 -22.19
CA ALA A 67 11.30 6.39 -21.61
C ALA A 67 11.30 6.44 -20.08
N MET A 68 12.35 7.02 -19.47
CA MET A 68 12.45 7.18 -18.02
C MET A 68 11.39 8.16 -17.50
N ALA A 69 11.21 9.30 -18.16
CA ALA A 69 10.18 10.27 -17.83
C ALA A 69 8.76 9.66 -17.95
N GLY A 70 8.50 8.93 -19.05
CA GLY A 70 7.23 8.24 -19.26
C GLY A 70 6.93 7.17 -18.21
N THR A 71 7.96 6.42 -17.80
CA THR A 71 7.87 5.43 -16.72
C THR A 71 7.52 6.07 -15.38
N GLY A 72 8.15 7.21 -15.06
CA GLY A 72 7.84 7.97 -13.84
C GLY A 72 6.38 8.43 -13.79
N VAL A 73 5.86 8.97 -14.89
CA VAL A 73 4.44 9.39 -14.99
C VAL A 73 3.49 8.21 -14.81
N LEU A 74 3.77 7.08 -15.46
CA LEU A 74 2.96 5.87 -15.33
C LEU A 74 2.98 5.34 -13.89
N TYR A 75 4.14 5.31 -13.24
CA TYR A 75 4.29 4.87 -11.86
C TYR A 75 3.45 5.71 -10.90
N VAL A 76 3.50 7.04 -11.03
CA VAL A 76 2.67 7.96 -10.23
C VAL A 76 1.18 7.71 -10.47
N ALA A 77 0.76 7.51 -11.72
CA ALA A 77 -0.64 7.22 -12.04
C ALA A 77 -1.12 5.91 -11.39
N VAL A 78 -0.30 4.85 -11.43
CA VAL A 78 -0.59 3.56 -10.78
C VAL A 78 -0.68 3.74 -9.26
N LEU A 79 0.27 4.44 -8.63
CA LEU A 79 0.24 4.72 -7.20
C LEU A 79 -1.04 5.46 -6.77
N LEU A 80 -1.45 6.47 -7.54
CA LEU A 80 -2.69 7.20 -7.27
C LEU A 80 -3.93 6.30 -7.39
N ALA A 81 -3.97 5.42 -8.39
CA ALA A 81 -5.05 4.44 -8.55
C ALA A 81 -5.10 3.46 -7.37
N VAL A 82 -3.94 2.89 -6.99
CA VAL A 82 -3.80 1.96 -5.85
C VAL A 82 -4.27 2.64 -4.56
N GLY A 83 -3.72 3.82 -4.27
CA GLY A 83 -4.03 4.59 -3.07
C GLY A 83 -5.51 4.94 -2.99
N THR A 84 -6.10 5.38 -4.10
CA THR A 84 -7.53 5.72 -4.15
C THR A 84 -8.42 4.50 -3.87
N LEU A 85 -8.22 3.38 -4.56
CA LEU A 85 -9.03 2.18 -4.33
C LEU A 85 -8.81 1.60 -2.93
N PHE A 86 -7.57 1.65 -2.44
CA PHE A 86 -7.24 1.23 -1.08
C PHE A 86 -7.98 2.06 -0.05
N ILE A 87 -7.99 3.39 -0.16
CA ILE A 87 -8.70 4.29 0.75
C ILE A 87 -10.21 4.03 0.71
N ILE A 88 -10.80 3.83 -0.48
CA ILE A 88 -12.22 3.51 -0.61
C ILE A 88 -12.53 2.18 0.09
N TRP A 89 -11.69 1.16 -0.10
CA TRP A 89 -11.84 -0.15 0.54
C TRP A 89 -11.70 -0.04 2.05
N PHE A 90 -10.69 0.69 2.51
CA PHE A 90 -10.42 0.89 3.92
C PHE A 90 -11.54 1.63 4.62
N HIS A 91 -12.10 2.67 4.00
CA HIS A 91 -13.26 3.38 4.50
C HIS A 91 -14.51 2.47 4.58
N ARG A 92 -14.76 1.63 3.57
CA ARG A 92 -15.86 0.65 3.61
C ARG A 92 -15.66 -0.40 4.70
N ALA A 93 -14.46 -0.95 4.83
CA ALA A 93 -14.13 -1.90 5.89
C ALA A 93 -14.33 -1.27 7.28
N ARG A 94 -13.97 0.01 7.42
CA ARG A 94 -14.24 0.78 8.64
C ARG A 94 -15.73 0.96 8.92
N GLN A 95 -16.54 1.27 7.92
CA GLN A 95 -18.00 1.38 8.08
C GLN A 95 -18.62 0.04 8.53
N ASN A 96 -18.20 -1.08 7.94
CA ASN A 96 -18.67 -2.41 8.35
C ASN A 96 -18.30 -2.73 9.81
N ALA A 97 -17.12 -2.30 10.27
CA ALA A 97 -16.72 -2.46 11.65
C ALA A 97 -17.61 -1.72 12.66
N GLU A 98 -18.25 -0.59 12.28
CA GLU A 98 -19.26 0.06 13.14
C GLU A 98 -20.50 -0.80 13.33
N VAL A 99 -20.87 -1.58 12.32
CA VAL A 99 -22.02 -2.48 12.40
C VAL A 99 -21.68 -3.69 13.28
N PHE A 100 -20.44 -4.18 13.21
CA PHE A 100 -20.02 -5.37 13.95
C PHE A 100 -19.75 -5.14 15.44
N ALA A 101 -19.14 -4.01 15.80
CA ALA A 101 -18.79 -3.67 17.18
C ALA A 101 -18.52 -2.15 17.30
N PRO A 102 -19.57 -1.30 17.37
CA PRO A 102 -19.44 0.15 17.29
C PRO A 102 -18.58 0.75 18.40
N ASP A 103 -18.65 0.19 19.60
CA ASP A 103 -17.94 0.61 20.80
C ASP A 103 -16.42 0.35 20.76
N THR A 104 -15.97 -0.53 19.86
CA THR A 104 -14.54 -0.81 19.67
C THR A 104 -13.82 0.22 18.81
N GLN A 105 -14.53 1.22 18.27
CA GLN A 105 -14.03 2.11 17.24
C GLN A 105 -13.72 3.50 17.79
N ARG A 106 -12.44 3.85 17.87
CA ARG A 106 -12.00 5.09 18.54
C ARG A 106 -12.17 6.36 17.72
N ARG A 107 -12.36 6.24 16.40
CA ARG A 107 -12.41 7.37 15.46
C ARG A 107 -13.60 7.26 14.54
N THR A 108 -14.12 8.42 14.14
CA THR A 108 -15.20 8.53 13.15
C THR A 108 -14.74 7.99 11.78
N PRO A 109 -15.66 7.52 10.93
CA PRO A 109 -15.31 6.95 9.62
C PRO A 109 -14.55 7.91 8.68
N GLY A 110 -14.74 9.23 8.82
CA GLY A 110 -14.04 10.23 8.02
C GLY A 110 -12.52 10.20 8.19
N TRP A 111 -12.03 9.81 9.37
CA TRP A 111 -10.60 9.63 9.61
C TRP A 111 -9.98 8.49 8.81
N ALA A 112 -10.77 7.52 8.34
CA ALA A 112 -10.28 6.47 7.44
C ALA A 112 -9.90 7.00 6.05
N ILE A 113 -10.32 8.22 5.71
CA ILE A 113 -9.96 8.92 4.47
C ILE A 113 -8.94 10.01 4.78
N GLY A 114 -9.30 10.96 5.66
CA GLY A 114 -8.51 12.17 5.90
C GLY A 114 -7.11 11.91 6.46
N ALA A 115 -6.93 10.83 7.23
CA ALA A 115 -5.63 10.50 7.81
C ALA A 115 -4.54 10.25 6.75
N TRP A 116 -4.90 9.77 5.55
CA TRP A 116 -3.94 9.48 4.48
C TRP A 116 -3.33 10.74 3.84
N PHE A 117 -4.04 11.87 3.92
CA PHE A 117 -3.63 13.13 3.30
C PHE A 117 -2.87 14.05 4.25
N ILE A 118 -2.82 13.71 5.55
CA ILE A 118 -2.12 14.49 6.57
C ILE A 118 -0.77 13.83 6.83
N PRO A 119 0.38 14.42 6.44
CA PRO A 119 1.67 13.73 6.38
C PRO A 119 2.07 13.01 7.68
N ILE A 120 1.86 13.68 8.80
CA ILE A 120 2.23 13.21 10.13
C ILE A 120 1.23 12.16 10.63
N ALA A 121 -0.08 12.40 10.45
CA ALA A 121 -1.10 11.44 10.84
C ALA A 121 -1.08 10.15 10.01
N ASN A 122 -0.69 10.25 8.73
CA ASN A 122 -0.62 9.12 7.79
C ASN A 122 0.28 7.98 8.30
N LEU A 123 1.27 8.29 9.16
CA LEU A 123 2.21 7.30 9.69
C LEU A 123 1.63 6.44 10.83
N TRP A 124 0.56 6.86 11.51
CA TRP A 124 0.06 6.15 12.69
C TRP A 124 -1.45 6.07 12.83
N ILE A 125 -2.21 7.07 12.36
CA ILE A 125 -3.67 7.06 12.48
C ILE A 125 -4.29 5.90 11.70
N PRO A 126 -3.94 5.65 10.41
CA PRO A 126 -4.59 4.57 9.68
C PRO A 126 -4.23 3.20 10.26
N ARG A 127 -3.02 2.98 10.81
CA ARG A 127 -2.70 1.77 11.58
C ARG A 127 -3.64 1.55 12.77
N GLY A 128 -3.91 2.61 13.54
CA GLY A 128 -4.82 2.55 14.68
C GLY A 128 -6.24 2.19 14.24
N ILE A 129 -6.71 2.79 13.15
CA ILE A 129 -8.02 2.47 12.55
C ILE A 129 -8.04 1.01 12.07
N ALA A 130 -7.00 0.55 11.37
CA ALA A 130 -6.90 -0.83 10.88
C ALA A 130 -6.93 -1.85 12.03
N ALA A 131 -6.30 -1.53 13.16
CA ALA A 131 -6.33 -2.37 14.36
C ALA A 131 -7.74 -2.46 14.98
N ASP A 132 -8.46 -1.33 15.03
CA ASP A 132 -9.85 -1.29 15.53
C ASP A 132 -10.80 -2.05 14.59
N VAL A 133 -10.63 -1.90 13.27
CA VAL A 133 -11.41 -2.62 12.25
C VAL A 133 -11.11 -4.12 12.32
N LEU A 134 -9.84 -4.52 12.45
CA LEU A 134 -9.45 -5.92 12.61
C LEU A 134 -10.05 -6.51 13.89
N ARG A 135 -10.03 -5.76 15.01
CA ARG A 135 -10.67 -6.17 16.26
C ARG A 135 -12.16 -6.44 16.08
N ALA A 136 -12.90 -5.51 15.49
CA ALA A 136 -14.33 -5.66 15.23
C ALA A 136 -14.65 -6.82 14.27
N SER A 137 -13.72 -7.19 13.40
CA SER A 137 -13.89 -8.26 12.41
C SER A 137 -13.63 -9.67 12.97
N ASN A 138 -13.09 -9.80 14.19
CA ASN A 138 -12.89 -11.12 14.82
C ASN A 138 -14.22 -11.72 15.30
N PRO A 139 -14.28 -13.06 15.51
CA PRO A 139 -15.45 -13.74 16.06
C PRO A 139 -15.89 -13.13 17.39
N ASP A 140 -14.95 -12.95 18.32
CA ASP A 140 -15.14 -12.21 19.57
C ASP A 140 -14.32 -10.91 19.55
N PRO A 141 -14.95 -9.73 19.37
CA PRO A 141 -14.29 -8.43 19.44
C PRO A 141 -13.80 -8.03 20.84
N TYR A 142 -14.29 -8.67 21.90
CA TYR A 142 -14.11 -8.24 23.29
C TYR A 142 -13.03 -9.05 24.04
N ASP A 143 -12.63 -10.22 23.54
CA ASP A 143 -11.59 -11.11 24.08
C ASP A 143 -10.15 -10.51 24.08
N GLY A 144 -9.97 -9.25 23.67
CA GLY A 144 -8.71 -8.50 23.82
C GLY A 144 -7.53 -8.96 22.95
N LYS A 145 -7.61 -10.14 22.32
CA LYS A 145 -6.57 -10.76 21.47
C LYS A 145 -7.00 -10.85 20.00
N PRO A 146 -7.10 -9.73 19.28
CA PRO A 146 -7.51 -9.78 17.88
C PRO A 146 -6.48 -10.53 17.03
N VAL A 147 -6.95 -11.58 16.36
CA VAL A 147 -6.12 -12.45 15.53
C VAL A 147 -5.67 -11.68 14.29
N GLY A 148 -4.37 -11.74 13.97
CA GLY A 148 -3.80 -11.08 12.79
C GLY A 148 -3.14 -9.72 13.05
N ARG A 149 -3.00 -9.27 14.32
CA ARG A 149 -2.21 -8.08 14.67
C ARG A 149 -0.77 -8.14 14.16
N GLY A 150 -0.16 -9.33 14.15
CA GLY A 150 1.20 -9.52 13.63
C GLY A 150 1.32 -9.13 12.15
N LEU A 151 0.38 -9.58 11.31
CA LEU A 151 0.36 -9.25 9.89
C LEU A 151 0.12 -7.75 9.64
N LEU A 152 -0.79 -7.13 10.40
CA LEU A 152 -1.00 -5.68 10.36
C LEU A 152 0.30 -4.92 10.70
N ASN A 153 0.99 -5.31 11.78
CA ASN A 153 2.22 -4.65 12.19
C ASN A 153 3.36 -4.86 11.19
N ALA A 154 3.49 -6.06 10.62
CA ALA A 154 4.49 -6.37 9.61
C ALA A 154 4.26 -5.55 8.34
N TRP A 155 3.03 -5.57 7.81
CA TRP A 155 2.65 -4.75 6.65
C TRP A 155 2.91 -3.27 6.90
N TRP A 156 2.42 -2.74 8.03
CA TRP A 156 2.54 -1.33 8.33
C TRP A 156 3.99 -0.89 8.52
N GLY A 157 4.79 -1.70 9.24
CA GLY A 157 6.21 -1.46 9.42
C GLY A 157 6.97 -1.47 8.10
N ALA A 158 6.71 -2.46 7.23
CA ALA A 158 7.32 -2.53 5.90
C ALA A 158 6.95 -1.32 5.04
N TRP A 159 5.67 -0.91 5.03
CA TRP A 159 5.23 0.26 4.27
C TRP A 159 5.85 1.58 4.78
N VAL A 160 5.87 1.81 6.10
CA VAL A 160 6.53 2.99 6.68
C VAL A 160 8.02 2.97 6.35
N TRP A 161 8.67 1.81 6.42
CA TRP A 161 10.08 1.67 6.06
C TRP A 161 10.34 2.01 4.60
N ALA A 162 9.56 1.46 3.67
CA ALA A 162 9.66 1.77 2.24
C ALA A 162 9.52 3.28 1.99
N VAL A 163 8.49 3.91 2.55
CA VAL A 163 8.23 5.35 2.41
C VAL A 163 9.35 6.23 2.98
N VAL A 164 9.99 5.81 4.08
CA VAL A 164 11.13 6.53 4.66
C VAL A 164 12.39 6.29 3.83
N PHE A 165 12.60 5.06 3.38
CA PHE A 165 13.73 4.66 2.56
C PHE A 165 13.73 5.40 1.22
N ASP A 166 12.60 5.48 0.53
CA ASP A 166 12.49 6.18 -0.76
C ASP A 166 12.81 7.67 -0.62
N ARG A 167 12.34 8.31 0.45
CA ARG A 167 12.68 9.72 0.73
C ARG A 167 14.17 9.89 1.03
N TYR A 168 14.77 8.93 1.71
CA TYR A 168 16.21 8.93 1.95
C TYR A 168 16.98 8.73 0.65
N ALA A 169 16.64 7.70 -0.13
CA ALA A 169 17.26 7.37 -1.41
C ALA A 169 17.15 8.53 -2.41
N SER A 170 15.98 9.18 -2.50
CA SER A 170 15.76 10.35 -3.36
C SER A 170 16.68 11.51 -2.98
N ARG A 171 16.85 11.80 -1.67
CA ARG A 171 17.75 12.87 -1.22
C ARG A 171 19.22 12.54 -1.40
N VAL A 172 19.61 11.28 -1.30
CA VAL A 172 20.98 10.84 -1.59
C VAL A 172 21.24 11.00 -3.09
N TYR A 173 20.30 10.57 -3.92
CA TYR A 173 20.36 10.70 -5.38
C TYR A 173 20.49 12.16 -5.82
N GLU A 174 19.66 13.06 -5.31
CA GLU A 174 19.72 14.51 -5.61
C GLU A 174 21.06 15.17 -5.24
N ARG A 175 21.76 14.66 -4.22
CA ARG A 175 23.03 15.22 -3.74
C ARG A 175 24.26 14.63 -4.42
N ALA A 176 24.10 13.50 -5.08
CA ALA A 176 25.22 12.78 -5.65
C ALA A 176 25.63 13.42 -6.99
N GLN A 177 26.91 13.83 -7.11
CA GLN A 177 27.50 14.35 -8.35
C GLN A 177 28.66 13.43 -8.79
N GLY A 178 28.73 13.07 -10.07
CA GLY A 178 29.82 12.28 -10.66
C GLY A 178 29.53 10.77 -10.83
N ALA A 179 30.45 10.01 -11.42
CA ALA A 179 30.23 8.60 -11.79
C ALA A 179 30.06 7.65 -10.59
N ASP A 180 30.66 7.95 -9.43
CA ASP A 180 30.46 7.19 -8.18
C ASP A 180 29.01 7.26 -7.68
N ALA A 181 28.29 8.34 -8.02
CA ALA A 181 26.86 8.49 -7.73
C ALA A 181 25.99 7.39 -8.38
N VAL A 182 26.42 6.86 -9.53
CA VAL A 182 25.59 5.98 -10.36
C VAL A 182 25.58 4.54 -9.83
N HIS A 183 26.69 4.08 -9.25
CA HIS A 183 26.75 2.77 -8.60
C HIS A 183 25.93 2.74 -7.31
N ASP A 184 26.02 3.78 -6.47
CA ASP A 184 25.26 3.89 -5.23
C ASP A 184 23.76 4.09 -5.51
N ALA A 185 23.40 4.88 -6.52
CA ALA A 185 22.01 5.08 -6.95
C ALA A 185 21.33 3.78 -7.36
N THR A 186 22.03 2.92 -8.11
CA THR A 186 21.47 1.65 -8.58
C THR A 186 21.20 0.69 -7.42
N ALA A 187 22.10 0.62 -6.43
CA ALA A 187 21.92 -0.22 -5.26
C ALA A 187 20.73 0.24 -4.41
N LEU A 188 20.55 1.56 -4.25
CA LEU A 188 19.42 2.15 -3.55
C LEU A 188 18.09 1.86 -4.27
N LEU A 189 18.05 1.94 -5.60
CA LEU A 189 16.85 1.62 -6.38
C LEU A 189 16.42 0.15 -6.20
N ILE A 190 17.38 -0.78 -6.26
CA ILE A 190 17.09 -2.22 -6.07
C ILE A 190 16.58 -2.49 -4.64
N ALA A 191 17.22 -1.87 -3.64
CA ALA A 191 16.79 -2.00 -2.26
C ALA A 191 15.38 -1.42 -2.04
N GLY A 192 15.09 -0.24 -2.60
CA GLY A 192 13.78 0.41 -2.54
C GLY A 192 12.68 -0.46 -3.13
N ALA A 193 12.88 -0.93 -4.37
CA ALA A 193 11.96 -1.86 -5.02
C ALA A 193 11.71 -3.13 -4.19
N GLY A 194 12.75 -3.67 -3.54
CA GLY A 194 12.59 -4.81 -2.63
C GLY A 194 11.68 -4.51 -1.43
N PHE A 195 11.81 -3.32 -0.83
CA PHE A 195 10.95 -2.89 0.27
C PHE A 195 9.52 -2.63 -0.17
N ASP A 196 9.32 -2.03 -1.35
CA ASP A 196 8.00 -1.79 -1.93
C ASP A 196 7.27 -3.10 -2.23
N VAL A 197 7.95 -4.07 -2.87
CA VAL A 197 7.39 -5.40 -3.13
C VAL A 197 7.01 -6.10 -1.84
N LEU A 198 7.87 -6.06 -0.82
CA LEU A 198 7.58 -6.65 0.49
C LEU A 198 6.34 -6.00 1.14
N ALA A 199 6.28 -4.66 1.12
CA ALA A 199 5.15 -3.92 1.65
C ALA A 199 3.85 -4.24 0.89
N ALA A 200 3.89 -4.31 -0.44
CA ALA A 200 2.76 -4.64 -1.30
C ALA A 200 2.23 -6.06 -1.05
N VAL A 201 3.12 -7.06 -0.95
CA VAL A 201 2.74 -8.44 -0.63
C VAL A 201 2.04 -8.52 0.73
N LEU A 202 2.62 -7.88 1.76
CA LEU A 202 2.03 -7.85 3.09
C LEU A 202 0.68 -7.10 3.11
N ALA A 203 0.54 -6.04 2.30
CA ALA A 203 -0.72 -5.31 2.11
C ALA A 203 -1.79 -6.22 1.52
N VAL A 204 -1.47 -6.96 0.46
CA VAL A 204 -2.37 -7.93 -0.19
C VAL A 204 -2.84 -8.99 0.80
N LEU A 205 -1.91 -9.57 1.57
CA LEU A 205 -2.25 -10.56 2.59
C LEU A 205 -3.17 -9.97 3.66
N PHE A 206 -2.91 -8.74 4.10
CA PHE A 206 -3.76 -8.04 5.08
C PHE A 206 -5.16 -7.77 4.52
N VAL A 207 -5.27 -7.23 3.30
CA VAL A 207 -6.53 -6.94 2.62
C VAL A 207 -7.37 -8.22 2.46
N ARG A 208 -6.75 -9.32 2.01
CA ARG A 208 -7.42 -10.62 1.85
C ARG A 208 -7.92 -11.15 3.18
N ARG A 209 -7.07 -11.14 4.21
CA ARG A 209 -7.43 -11.61 5.55
C ARG A 209 -8.58 -10.80 6.13
N LEU A 210 -8.48 -9.48 6.11
CA LEU A 210 -9.50 -8.62 6.70
C LEU A 210 -10.84 -8.76 5.95
N THR A 211 -10.80 -8.78 4.62
CA THR A 211 -12.00 -8.97 3.79
C THR A 211 -12.66 -10.33 4.08
N SER A 212 -11.87 -11.40 4.21
CA SER A 212 -12.38 -12.74 4.57
C SER A 212 -13.04 -12.75 5.95
N LEU A 213 -12.45 -12.11 6.95
CA LEU A 213 -13.01 -12.02 8.31
C LEU A 213 -14.33 -11.26 8.31
N GLN A 214 -14.39 -10.11 7.63
CA GLN A 214 -15.63 -9.33 7.52
C GLN A 214 -16.73 -10.08 6.77
N HIS A 215 -16.36 -10.82 5.72
CA HIS A 215 -17.30 -11.63 4.96
C HIS A 215 -17.88 -12.77 5.81
N ALA A 216 -17.03 -13.54 6.49
CA ALA A 216 -17.46 -14.62 7.37
C ALA A 216 -18.37 -14.10 8.50
N LYS A 217 -18.02 -12.96 9.11
CA LYS A 217 -18.82 -12.35 10.16
C LYS A 217 -20.17 -11.84 9.66
N ALA A 218 -20.22 -11.22 8.48
CA ALA A 218 -21.46 -10.79 7.85
C ALA A 218 -22.39 -11.97 7.53
N LEU A 219 -21.86 -13.12 7.12
CA LEU A 219 -22.62 -14.34 6.91
C LEU A 219 -23.19 -14.90 8.24
N ALA A 220 -22.38 -14.93 9.30
CA ALA A 220 -22.81 -15.39 10.61
C ALA A 220 -23.96 -14.54 11.18
N LEU A 221 -23.89 -13.21 11.03
CA LEU A 221 -24.96 -12.29 11.47
C LEU A 221 -26.27 -12.48 10.70
N ARG A 222 -26.22 -12.94 9.43
CA ARG A 222 -27.44 -13.26 8.65
C ARG A 222 -28.06 -14.60 9.03
N ALA A 223 -27.27 -15.52 9.57
CA ALA A 223 -27.71 -16.86 9.94
C ALA A 223 -28.44 -16.92 11.29
N VAL A 224 -28.31 -15.89 12.14
CA VAL A 224 -29.06 -15.76 13.40
C VAL A 224 -30.44 -15.16 13.07
N PRO A 225 -31.56 -15.89 13.20
CA PRO A 225 -32.89 -15.33 12.97
C PRO A 225 -33.15 -14.23 14.01
N SER A 226 -33.75 -13.12 13.57
CA SER A 226 -34.28 -12.11 14.47
C SER A 226 -35.38 -12.75 15.33
N VAL A 227 -35.08 -12.97 16.62
CA VAL A 227 -36.05 -13.36 17.65
C VAL A 227 -36.92 -12.15 18.01
#